data_AF-A0A258Z927-F1
#
_entry.id   AF-A0A258Z927-F1
#
_cell.length_a   1.000
_cell.length_b   1.000
_cell.length_c   1.000
_cell.angle_alpha   90.00
_cell.angle_beta   90.00
_cell.angle_gamma   90.00
#
_symmetry.space_group_name_H-M   'P 1'
#
loop_
_entity.id
_entity.type
_entity.pdbx_description
1 polymer ?
#
loop_
_entity_poly.entity_id
_entity_poly.type
_entity_poly.pdbx_seq_one_letter_code
_entity_poly.pdbx_strand_id
1 'polypeptide(L)'
;RGRPFPTCSGVGFQASRPGYEPYSCEAGYRLTVRFGPQGQETACVSGSRQAVDSSQCAASAGNGTPRWVSGGGQSQCMAYVTMLPTSRPQPNFVDVTIDGVGTQRVWF
;
A
#
# COMPACT_ATOMS: atom_id res chain seq x y z
N ARG A 1 -10.00 29.55 -6.74
CA ARG A 1 -10.74 28.85 -5.65
C ARG A 1 -11.90 28.10 -6.28
N GLY A 2 -11.85 26.76 -6.30
CA GLY A 2 -12.90 25.92 -6.87
C GLY A 2 -14.13 25.84 -5.96
N ARG A 3 -15.29 25.52 -6.54
CA ARG A 3 -16.54 25.30 -5.78
C ARG A 3 -16.38 24.04 -4.91
N PRO A 4 -17.00 24.00 -3.71
CA PRO A 4 -16.98 22.79 -2.88
C PRO A 4 -17.56 21.60 -3.66
N PHE A 5 -16.95 20.43 -3.50
CA PHE A 5 -17.46 19.20 -4.10
C PHE A 5 -18.88 18.95 -3.54
N PRO A 6 -19.87 18.64 -4.39
CA PRO A 6 -21.24 18.48 -3.94
C PRO A 6 -21.32 17.28 -2.98
N THR A 7 -21.72 17.55 -1.73
CA THR A 7 -22.06 16.50 -0.78
C THR A 7 -23.50 16.05 -1.06
N CYS A 8 -23.67 14.89 -1.68
CA CYS A 8 -24.99 14.28 -1.81
C CYS A 8 -25.33 13.56 -0.50
N SER A 9 -26.29 14.10 0.25
CA SER A 9 -26.94 13.40 1.36
C SER A 9 -28.44 13.35 1.05
N GLY A 10 -28.91 12.18 0.66
CA GLY A 10 -30.32 11.89 0.39
C GLY A 10 -30.75 10.65 1.18
N VAL A 11 -32.05 10.41 1.31
CA VAL A 11 -32.55 9.21 1.97
C VAL A 11 -32.01 7.98 1.22
N GLY A 12 -31.21 7.15 1.88
CA GLY A 12 -30.59 5.96 1.28
C GLY A 12 -29.21 6.17 0.64
N PHE A 13 -28.66 7.40 0.61
CA PHE A 13 -27.38 7.70 -0.05
C PHE A 13 -26.50 8.64 0.79
N GLN A 14 -25.24 8.26 0.96
CA GLN A 14 -24.24 9.06 1.67
C GLN A 14 -22.93 9.11 0.88
N ALA A 15 -22.34 10.30 0.75
CA ALA A 15 -20.99 10.47 0.19
C ALA A 15 -20.00 10.96 1.25
N SER A 16 -18.77 10.45 1.22
CA SER A 16 -17.68 10.94 2.04
C SER A 16 -17.22 12.34 1.59
N ARG A 17 -16.42 13.00 2.43
CA ARG A 17 -15.60 14.13 1.95
C ARG A 17 -14.56 13.61 0.95
N PRO A 18 -14.09 14.45 0.00
CA PRO A 18 -12.97 14.10 -0.85
C PRO A 18 -11.75 13.65 -0.04
N GLY A 19 -11.27 12.45 -0.32
CA GLY A 19 -10.01 11.90 0.17
C GLY A 19 -8.90 12.04 -0.87
N TYR A 20 -7.67 11.78 -0.46
CA TYR A 20 -6.49 11.86 -1.32
C TYR A 20 -5.56 10.66 -1.06
N GLU A 21 -5.36 9.85 -2.09
CA GLU A 21 -4.52 8.65 -2.07
C GLU A 21 -3.67 8.63 -3.36
N PRO A 22 -2.49 9.26 -3.37
CA PRO A 22 -1.70 9.45 -4.59
C PRO A 22 -0.94 8.19 -5.03
N TYR A 23 -0.81 7.22 -4.15
CA TYR A 23 0.04 6.06 -4.36
C TYR A 23 -0.76 4.77 -4.29
N SER A 24 -0.31 3.78 -5.07
CA SER A 24 -0.84 2.43 -5.05
C SER A 24 0.29 1.41 -5.11
N CYS A 25 0.00 0.22 -4.60
CA CYS A 25 0.89 -0.92 -4.65
C CYS A 25 0.24 -2.04 -5.47
N GLU A 26 1.07 -2.89 -6.05
CA GLU A 26 0.60 -4.11 -6.68
C GLU A 26 -0.05 -5.06 -5.65
N ALA A 27 -0.83 -6.02 -6.15
CA ALA A 27 -1.48 -7.01 -5.31
C ALA A 27 -0.45 -7.76 -4.44
N GLY A 28 -0.80 -7.96 -3.16
CA GLY A 28 0.10 -8.60 -2.20
C GLY A 28 1.17 -7.67 -1.61
N TYR A 29 1.18 -6.37 -1.96
CA TYR A 29 2.01 -5.35 -1.34
C TYR A 29 1.15 -4.33 -0.59
N ARG A 30 1.72 -3.77 0.47
CA ARG A 30 1.10 -2.71 1.27
C ARG A 30 1.92 -1.44 1.19
N LEU A 31 1.23 -0.30 1.14
CA LEU A 31 1.88 1.00 1.19
C LEU A 31 2.42 1.24 2.61
N THR A 32 3.67 1.67 2.70
CA THR A 32 4.31 2.07 3.95
C THR A 32 5.07 3.35 3.74
N VAL A 33 5.32 4.02 4.86
CA VAL A 33 6.31 5.08 4.94
C VAL A 33 7.62 4.48 5.42
N ARG A 34 8.74 4.88 4.81
CA ARG A 34 10.09 4.59 5.29
C ARG A 34 10.90 5.89 5.37
N PHE A 35 11.98 5.87 6.14
CA PHE A 35 12.95 6.95 6.16
C PHE A 35 14.15 6.58 5.29
N GLY A 36 14.34 7.32 4.21
CA GLY A 36 15.49 7.24 3.31
C GLY A 36 16.43 8.44 3.48
N PRO A 37 17.49 8.51 2.66
CA PRO A 37 18.46 9.61 2.70
C PRO A 37 17.83 10.99 2.44
N GLN A 38 16.72 11.03 1.70
CA GLN A 38 15.98 12.25 1.37
C GLN A 38 14.83 12.54 2.37
N GLY A 39 14.78 11.80 3.48
CA GLY A 39 13.73 11.91 4.49
C GLY A 39 12.63 10.88 4.29
N GLN A 40 11.37 11.30 4.46
CA GLN A 40 10.23 10.40 4.43
C GLN A 40 9.87 10.00 3.00
N GLU A 41 10.01 8.72 2.67
CA GLU A 41 9.71 8.15 1.36
C GLU A 41 8.53 7.17 1.46
N THR A 42 7.63 7.21 0.48
CA THR A 42 6.55 6.23 0.37
C THR A 42 7.04 5.03 -0.41
N ALA A 43 6.78 3.82 0.09
CA ALA A 43 7.21 2.58 -0.55
C ALA A 43 6.14 1.49 -0.46
N CYS A 44 6.19 0.52 -1.37
CA CYS A 44 5.38 -0.68 -1.31
C CYS A 44 6.19 -1.83 -0.74
N VAL A 45 5.70 -2.47 0.32
CA VAL A 45 6.35 -3.61 0.97
C VAL A 45 5.51 -4.86 0.81
N SER A 46 6.12 -5.98 0.46
CA SER A 46 5.42 -7.25 0.30
C SER A 46 4.71 -7.66 1.59
N GLY A 47 3.50 -8.22 1.49
CA GLY A 47 2.71 -8.68 2.62
C GLY A 47 3.27 -9.96 3.26
N SER A 48 3.99 -10.75 2.47
CA SER A 48 4.72 -11.95 2.90
C SER A 48 6.20 -11.84 2.53
N ARG A 49 7.03 -12.64 3.21
CA ARG A 49 8.44 -12.77 2.84
C ARG A 49 8.55 -13.53 1.52
N GLN A 50 9.44 -13.07 0.65
CA GLN A 50 9.75 -13.67 -0.64
C GLN A 50 11.20 -14.13 -0.66
N ALA A 51 11.50 -15.11 -1.52
CA ALA A 51 12.86 -15.57 -1.74
C ALA A 51 13.68 -14.47 -2.41
N VAL A 52 14.86 -14.21 -1.87
CA VAL A 52 15.83 -13.23 -2.39
C VAL A 52 17.19 -13.90 -2.54
N ASP A 53 18.13 -13.18 -3.13
CA ASP A 53 19.48 -13.67 -3.31
C ASP A 53 20.14 -14.03 -1.96
N SER A 54 20.82 -15.18 -1.91
CA SER A 54 21.45 -15.71 -0.70
C SER A 54 22.48 -14.77 -0.07
N SER A 55 23.14 -13.92 -0.86
CA SER A 55 24.12 -12.95 -0.38
C SER A 55 23.49 -11.93 0.58
N GLN A 56 22.20 -11.65 0.43
CA GLN A 56 21.50 -10.70 1.29
C GLN A 56 21.33 -11.22 2.74
N CYS A 57 21.37 -12.54 2.93
CA CYS A 57 21.35 -13.17 4.26
C CYS A 57 22.76 -13.38 4.85
N ALA A 58 23.82 -13.07 4.11
CA ALA A 58 25.19 -13.18 4.60
C ALA A 58 25.59 -11.99 5.49
N ALA A 59 24.88 -10.86 5.39
CA ALA A 59 25.05 -9.71 6.27
C ALA A 59 24.16 -9.87 7.53
N SER A 60 24.77 -9.78 8.72
CA SER A 60 24.12 -9.99 10.02
C SER A 60 22.85 -9.15 10.26
N ALA A 61 21.88 -9.76 10.94
CA ALA A 61 20.47 -9.40 10.91
C ALA A 61 20.06 -8.30 11.93
N GLY A 62 19.37 -7.27 11.44
CA GLY A 62 18.46 -6.41 12.22
C GLY A 62 16.99 -6.77 11.99
N ASN A 63 16.08 -6.25 12.81
CA ASN A 63 14.64 -6.46 12.60
C ASN A 63 14.20 -5.92 11.22
N GLY A 64 13.67 -6.79 10.34
CA GLY A 64 13.30 -6.43 8.97
C GLY A 64 14.32 -6.80 7.89
N THR A 65 15.47 -7.36 8.26
CA THR A 65 16.50 -7.82 7.30
C THR A 65 16.19 -9.21 6.70
N PRO A 66 16.77 -9.52 5.52
CA PRO A 66 16.77 -10.86 4.96
C PRO A 66 17.26 -11.90 5.97
N ARG A 67 16.60 -13.07 6.02
CA ARG A 67 17.05 -14.19 6.87
C ARG A 67 16.79 -15.53 6.24
N TRP A 68 17.61 -16.50 6.64
CA TRP A 68 17.41 -17.89 6.32
C TRP A 68 16.10 -18.41 6.95
N VAL A 69 15.31 -19.09 6.13
CA VAL A 69 14.11 -19.83 6.52
C VAL A 69 14.25 -21.24 5.95
N SER A 70 14.19 -22.25 6.81
CA SER A 70 14.33 -23.66 6.43
C SER A 70 12.95 -24.31 6.31
N GLY A 71 12.72 -25.03 5.22
CA GLY A 71 11.49 -25.79 4.96
C GLY A 71 11.74 -26.91 3.95
N GLY A 72 11.19 -28.11 4.18
CA GLY A 72 11.31 -29.23 3.24
C GLY A 72 12.75 -29.72 2.99
N GLY A 73 13.68 -29.50 3.93
CA GLY A 73 15.09 -29.88 3.78
C GLY A 73 15.97 -28.86 3.04
N GLN A 74 15.39 -27.75 2.58
CA GLN A 74 16.13 -26.65 1.93
C GLN A 74 16.04 -25.36 2.76
N SER A 75 17.11 -24.56 2.72
CA SER A 75 17.17 -23.24 3.35
C SER A 75 17.09 -22.17 2.26
N GLN A 76 16.13 -21.25 2.37
CA GLN A 76 15.98 -20.12 1.44
C GLN A 76 16.19 -18.80 2.18
N CYS A 77 16.87 -17.87 1.53
CA CYS A 77 17.03 -16.51 2.04
C CYS A 77 15.73 -15.75 1.74
N MET A 78 15.02 -15.32 2.78
CA MET A 78 13.70 -14.72 2.66
C MET A 78 13.68 -13.31 3.25
N ALA A 79 13.09 -12.35 2.54
CA ALA A 79 12.98 -10.95 2.97
C ALA A 79 11.61 -10.35 2.61
N TYR A 80 11.26 -9.24 3.27
CA TYR A 80 10.20 -8.38 2.76
C TYR A 80 10.78 -7.53 1.63
N VAL A 81 10.19 -7.64 0.44
CA VAL A 81 10.67 -6.92 -0.74
C VAL A 81 10.01 -5.54 -0.76
N THR A 82 10.82 -4.52 -1.02
CA THR A 82 10.36 -3.14 -1.13
C THR A 82 10.47 -2.67 -2.57
N MET A 83 9.44 -2.01 -3.09
CA MET A 83 9.43 -1.41 -4.42
C MET A 83 8.84 0.00 -4.41
N LEU A 84 9.09 0.75 -5.48
CA LEU A 84 8.52 2.07 -5.66
C LEU A 84 6.99 1.96 -5.88
N PRO A 85 6.19 2.82 -5.25
CA PRO A 85 4.75 2.84 -5.47
C PRO A 85 4.42 3.42 -6.84
N THR A 86 3.29 3.01 -7.38
CA THR A 86 2.73 3.60 -8.60
C THR A 86 1.95 4.86 -8.25
N SER A 87 2.26 5.97 -8.92
CA SER A 87 1.50 7.21 -8.83
C SER A 87 0.14 7.06 -9.53
N ARG A 88 -0.94 7.44 -8.85
CA ARG A 88 -2.30 7.41 -9.42
C ARG A 88 -2.54 8.65 -10.29
N PRO A 89 -3.04 8.50 -11.52
CA PRO A 89 -3.45 9.64 -12.35
C PRO A 89 -4.56 10.48 -11.71
N GLN A 90 -5.50 9.83 -11.02
CA GLN A 90 -6.60 10.44 -10.27
C GLN A 90 -6.44 10.07 -8.80
N PRO A 91 -5.79 10.92 -7.99
CA PRO A 91 -5.50 10.61 -6.59
C PRO A 91 -6.64 11.01 -5.65
N ASN A 92 -7.60 11.82 -6.11
CA ASN A 92 -8.74 12.21 -5.30
C ASN A 92 -9.83 11.15 -5.40
N PHE A 93 -10.55 10.95 -4.31
CA PHE A 93 -11.67 10.02 -4.30
C PHE A 93 -12.79 10.48 -3.39
N VAL A 94 -13.98 9.93 -3.62
CA VAL A 94 -15.09 9.93 -2.66
C VAL A 94 -15.61 8.51 -2.50
N ASP A 95 -15.97 8.14 -1.27
CA ASP A 95 -16.67 6.89 -0.99
C ASP A 95 -18.17 7.18 -0.99
N VAL A 96 -18.92 6.48 -1.85
CA VAL A 96 -20.37 6.58 -1.98
C VAL A 96 -20.99 5.33 -1.38
N THR A 97 -21.81 5.51 -0.36
CA THR A 97 -22.56 4.45 0.31
C THR A 97 -24.03 4.54 -0.07
N ILE A 98 -24.60 3.39 -0.42
CA ILE A 98 -26.03 3.20 -0.67
C ILE A 98 -26.56 2.23 0.39
N ASP A 99 -27.56 2.68 1.15
CA ASP A 99 -28.11 1.90 2.26
C ASP A 99 -28.69 0.57 1.75
N GLY A 100 -28.31 -0.52 2.41
CA GLY A 100 -28.73 -1.88 2.03
C GLY A 100 -28.01 -2.46 0.81
N VAL A 101 -27.11 -1.72 0.14
CA VAL A 101 -26.33 -2.20 -1.02
C VAL A 101 -24.83 -2.27 -0.70
N GLY A 102 -24.25 -1.19 -0.14
CA GLY A 102 -22.83 -1.15 0.22
C GLY A 102 -22.13 0.17 -0.15
N THR A 103 -20.80 0.16 -0.10
CA THR A 103 -19.95 1.32 -0.35
C THR A 103 -19.05 1.10 -1.57
N GLN A 104 -18.96 2.11 -2.44
CA GLN A 104 -18.08 2.13 -3.60
C GLN A 104 -17.21 3.38 -3.60
N ARG A 105 -15.91 3.21 -3.88
CA ARG A 105 -14.96 4.31 -4.08
C ARG A 105 -14.97 4.80 -5.53
N VAL A 106 -15.09 6.11 -5.71
CA VAL A 106 -15.05 6.79 -7.03
C VAL A 106 -13.84 7.72 -7.05
N TRP A 107 -12.98 7.56 -8.07
CA TRP A 107 -11.76 8.36 -8.27
C TRP A 107 -11.99 9.49 -9.27
N PHE A 108 -11.34 10.65 -9.08
CA PHE A 108 -11.43 11.81 -9.96
C PHE A 108 -10.20 12.74 -9.94
#